data_AF-A0A0R2S8B5-F1
#
_entry.id   AF-A0A0R2S8B5-F1
#
_cell.length_a   1.000
_cell.length_b   1.000
_cell.length_c   1.000
_cell.angle_alpha   90.00
_cell.angle_beta   90.00
_cell.angle_gamma   90.00
#
_symmetry.space_group_name_H-M   'P 1'
#
loop_
_entity.id
_entity.type
_entity.pdbx_description
1 polymer ?
#
loop_
_entity_poly.entity_id
_entity_poly.type
_entity_poly.pdbx_seq_one_letter_code
_entity_poly.pdbx_strand_id
1 'polypeptide(L)'
;MAELNNPKYLTFLGATGGFIDASGGGGWGPIVTPTLLATTEHEPRKIIGTVSAAEFIVAVCASIGFLANISRIDIDWSAVGGLALGGVLMAPVAAKLVSVVPRRPLGIAVATAIIVINGIRLLTT
;
A
#
# COMPACT_ATOMS: atom_id res chain seq x y z
N MET A 1 15.45 -17.38 12.10
CA MET A 1 14.44 -17.58 11.05
C MET A 1 13.09 -17.64 11.75
N ALA A 2 12.16 -16.75 11.41
CA ALA A 2 10.81 -16.83 11.98
C ALA A 2 10.07 -17.90 11.18
N GLU A 3 9.75 -19.03 11.80
CA GLU A 3 8.83 -19.96 11.15
C GLU A 3 7.49 -19.23 10.93
N LEU A 4 6.93 -19.30 9.72
CA LEU A 4 5.56 -18.85 9.43
C LEU A 4 4.51 -19.53 10.34
N ASN A 5 4.91 -20.57 11.07
CA ASN A 5 4.11 -21.23 12.08
C ASN A 5 3.98 -20.44 13.39
N ASN A 6 4.61 -19.27 13.55
CA ASN A 6 4.39 -18.43 14.72
C ASN A 6 3.25 -17.42 14.46
N PRO A 7 1.99 -17.74 14.84
CA PRO A 7 0.85 -16.87 14.59
C PRO A 7 1.01 -15.50 15.25
N LYS A 8 1.73 -15.40 16.37
CA LYS A 8 1.94 -14.11 17.05
C LYS A 8 2.76 -13.15 16.21
N TYR A 9 3.77 -13.66 15.50
CA TYR A 9 4.61 -12.86 14.63
C TYR A 9 3.82 -12.32 13.43
N LEU A 10 3.04 -13.19 12.77
CA LEU A 10 2.19 -12.80 11.64
C LEU A 10 1.10 -11.82 12.05
N THR A 11 0.47 -12.02 13.21
CA THR A 11 -0.52 -11.06 13.75
C THR A 11 0.11 -9.71 14.02
N PHE A 12 1.31 -9.65 14.62
CA PHE A 12 2.00 -8.39 14.86
C PHE A 12 2.36 -7.70 13.54
N LEU A 13 2.94 -8.43 12.59
CA LEU A 13 3.33 -7.89 11.29
C LEU A 13 2.11 -7.38 10.51
N GLY A 14 1.02 -8.16 10.48
CA GLY A 14 -0.23 -7.78 9.84
C GLY A 14 -0.91 -6.58 10.51
N ALA A 15 -0.90 -6.52 11.84
CA ALA A 15 -1.43 -5.36 12.58
C ALA A 15 -0.64 -4.09 12.29
N THR A 16 0.69 -4.15 12.32
CA THR A 16 1.57 -3.00 12.09
C THR A 16 1.52 -2.54 10.63
N GLY A 17 1.63 -3.49 9.69
CA GLY A 17 1.51 -3.22 8.25
C GLY A 17 0.14 -2.67 7.89
N GLY A 18 -0.94 -3.26 8.41
CA GLY A 18 -2.30 -2.82 8.16
C GLY A 18 -2.63 -1.47 8.79
N PHE A 19 -2.09 -1.16 9.97
CA PHE A 19 -2.25 0.17 10.59
C PHE A 19 -1.59 1.27 9.75
N ILE A 20 -0.36 1.03 9.28
CA ILE A 20 0.36 1.99 8.45
C ILE A 20 -0.33 2.15 7.09
N ASP A 21 -0.82 1.04 6.52
CA ASP A 21 -1.60 1.06 5.28
C ASP A 21 -2.90 1.85 5.42
N ALA A 22 -3.67 1.61 6.49
CA ALA A 22 -4.92 2.33 6.75
C ALA A 22 -4.72 3.83 7.07
N SER A 23 -3.56 4.21 7.62
CA SER A 23 -3.27 5.60 8.00
C SER A 23 -2.85 6.47 6.81
N GLY A 24 -2.03 5.92 5.90
CA GLY A 24 -1.40 6.69 4.82
C GLY A 24 -1.65 6.17 3.40
N GLY A 25 -2.16 4.95 3.25
CA GLY A 25 -2.28 4.24 1.98
C GLY A 25 -0.94 3.73 1.44
N GLY A 26 -0.88 2.46 1.02
CA GLY A 26 0.30 1.86 0.37
C GLY A 26 1.42 1.44 1.32
N GLY A 27 1.14 1.36 2.62
CA GLY A 27 2.10 0.94 3.65
C GLY A 27 2.32 -0.58 3.69
N TRP A 28 1.36 -1.36 3.18
CA TRP A 28 1.38 -2.82 3.26
C TRP A 28 2.57 -3.44 2.50
N GLY A 29 2.76 -3.07 1.24
CA GLY A 29 3.82 -3.62 0.38
C GLY A 29 5.25 -3.40 0.90
N PRO A 30 5.65 -2.15 1.24
CA PRO A 30 6.97 -1.85 1.77
C PRO A 30 7.29 -2.47 3.14
N ILE A 31 6.27 -2.83 3.93
CA ILE A 31 6.45 -3.40 5.26
C ILE A 31 6.37 -4.91 5.24
N VAL A 32 5.29 -5.48 4.71
CA VAL A 32 5.00 -6.92 4.84
C VAL A 32 5.82 -7.75 3.85
N THR A 33 5.95 -7.32 2.59
CA THR A 33 6.65 -8.08 1.55
C THR A 33 8.15 -8.27 1.84
N PRO A 34 8.97 -7.22 2.04
CA PRO A 34 10.40 -7.40 2.29
C PRO A 34 10.66 -8.08 3.63
N THR A 35 9.80 -7.85 4.64
CA THR A 35 9.91 -8.53 5.92
C THR A 35 9.75 -10.03 5.74
N LEU A 36 8.67 -10.49 5.08
CA LEU A 36 8.48 -11.93 4.85
C LEU A 36 9.56 -12.52 3.94
N LEU A 37 9.97 -11.83 2.87
CA LEU A 37 11.08 -12.28 2.02
C LEU A 37 12.40 -12.41 2.79
N ALA A 38 12.66 -11.56 3.79
CA ALA A 38 13.87 -11.61 4.59
C ALA A 38 13.80 -12.62 5.74
N THR A 39 12.61 -12.87 6.30
CA THR A 39 12.45 -13.73 7.48
C THR A 39 12.08 -15.17 7.17
N THR A 40 11.63 -15.46 5.94
CA THR A 40 11.17 -16.80 5.53
C THR A 40 11.83 -17.30 4.26
N GLU A 41 11.97 -18.63 4.15
CA GLU A 41 12.64 -19.32 3.04
C GLU A 41 11.67 -19.76 1.92
N HIS A 42 10.42 -19.27 1.92
CA HIS A 42 9.47 -19.63 0.86
C HIS A 42 9.81 -18.97 -0.47
N GLU A 43 9.35 -19.60 -1.55
CA GLU A 43 9.49 -19.05 -2.89
C GLU A 43 8.91 -17.62 -2.97
N PRO A 44 9.66 -16.64 -3.52
CA PRO A 44 9.23 -15.25 -3.57
C PRO A 44 7.85 -15.04 -4.19
N ARG A 45 7.51 -15.80 -5.24
CA ARG A 45 6.19 -15.73 -5.89
C ARG A 45 5.05 -16.11 -4.95
N LYS A 46 5.29 -17.03 -4.00
CA LYS A 46 4.28 -17.49 -3.04
C LYS A 46 4.07 -16.43 -1.98
N ILE A 47 5.15 -15.86 -1.45
CA ILE A 47 5.12 -14.75 -0.49
C ILE A 47 4.36 -13.57 -1.10
N ILE A 48 4.78 -13.10 -2.27
CA ILE A 48 4.15 -11.96 -2.95
C ILE A 48 2.66 -12.22 -3.18
N GLY A 49 2.29 -13.40 -3.72
CA GLY A 49 0.88 -13.75 -3.95
C GLY A 49 0.04 -13.75 -2.67
N THR A 50 0.56 -14.29 -1.57
CA THR A 50 -0.16 -14.29 -0.27
C THR A 50 -0.27 -12.90 0.33
N VAL A 51 0.78 -12.07 0.20
CA VAL A 51 0.79 -10.71 0.73
C VAL A 51 -0.21 -9.84 -0.02
N SER A 52 -0.28 -9.94 -1.35
CA SER A 52 -1.27 -9.21 -2.15
C SER A 52 -2.71 -9.66 -1.87
N ALA A 53 -2.93 -10.97 -1.65
CA ALA A 53 -4.26 -11.46 -1.26
C ALA A 53 -4.69 -10.92 0.12
N ALA A 54 -3.76 -10.85 1.07
CA ALA A 54 -4.02 -10.28 2.39
C ALA A 54 -4.21 -8.75 2.34
N GLU A 55 -3.48 -8.05 1.48
CA GLU A 55 -3.61 -6.60 1.25
C GLU A 55 -5.04 -6.23 0.84
N PHE A 56 -5.66 -7.03 -0.03
CA PHE A 56 -7.05 -6.82 -0.43
C PHE A 56 -8.00 -6.82 0.78
N ILE A 57 -7.83 -7.78 1.70
CA ILE A 57 -8.65 -7.86 2.92
C ILE A 57 -8.39 -6.64 3.82
N VAL A 58 -7.14 -6.23 3.97
CA VAL A 58 -6.75 -5.05 4.76
C VAL A 58 -7.36 -3.78 4.18
N ALA A 59 -7.26 -3.58 2.86
CA ALA A 59 -7.84 -2.44 2.16
C ALA A 59 -9.37 -2.41 2.27
N VAL A 60 -10.03 -3.58 2.21
CA VAL A 60 -11.49 -3.69 2.43
C VAL A 60 -11.85 -3.30 3.87
N CYS A 61 -11.13 -3.82 4.87
CA CYS A 61 -11.33 -3.47 6.27
C CYS A 61 -11.09 -1.98 6.54
N ALA A 62 -10.03 -1.40 5.97
CA ALA A 62 -9.73 0.03 6.06
C ALA A 62 -10.85 0.87 5.41
N SER A 63 -11.35 0.45 4.24
CA SER A 63 -12.46 1.10 3.55
C SER A 63 -13.76 1.04 4.37
N ILE A 64 -14.07 -0.10 4.98
CA ILE A 64 -15.21 -0.23 5.89
C ILE A 64 -15.05 0.69 7.11
N GLY A 65 -13.87 0.73 7.72
CA GLY A 65 -13.58 1.62 8.85
C GLY A 65 -13.75 3.09 8.50
N PHE A 66 -13.30 3.50 7.31
CA PHE A 66 -13.52 4.83 6.75
C PHE A 66 -15.01 5.12 6.56
N LEU A 67 -15.75 4.24 5.87
CA LEU A 67 -17.19 4.39 5.64
C LEU A 67 -17.98 4.45 6.96
N ALA A 68 -17.61 3.67 7.97
CA ALA A 68 -18.26 3.68 9.28
C ALA A 68 -18.05 5.01 10.04
N ASN A 69 -16.97 5.72 9.79
CA ASN A 69 -16.67 7.01 10.42
C ASN A 69 -16.96 8.22 9.51
N ILE A 70 -17.45 8.01 8.29
CA ILE A 70 -17.60 9.05 7.28
C ILE A 70 -18.57 10.17 7.70
N SER A 71 -19.58 9.84 8.50
CA SER A 71 -20.58 10.78 9.02
C SER A 71 -20.03 11.80 10.03
N ARG A 72 -18.80 11.60 10.52
CA ARG A 72 -18.15 12.48 11.50
C ARG A 72 -17.23 13.52 10.87
N ILE A 73 -17.10 13.51 9.54
CA ILE A 73 -16.15 14.33 8.79
C ILE A 73 -16.93 15.17 7.79
N ASP A 74 -16.62 16.47 7.69
CA ASP A 74 -17.14 17.31 6.61
C ASP A 74 -16.26 17.06 5.36
N ILE A 75 -16.81 16.35 4.37
CA ILE A 75 -16.06 15.89 3.20
C ILE A 75 -16.68 16.45 1.93
N ASP A 76 -15.83 16.99 1.07
CA ASP A 76 -16.22 17.32 -0.30
C ASP A 76 -16.43 16.04 -1.12
N TRP A 77 -17.70 15.67 -1.30
CA TRP A 77 -18.10 14.50 -2.08
C TRP A 77 -17.69 14.57 -3.54
N SER A 78 -17.46 15.77 -4.08
CA SER A 78 -16.94 15.93 -5.44
C SER A 78 -15.47 15.50 -5.51
N ALA A 79 -14.66 15.85 -4.50
CA ALA A 79 -13.28 15.42 -4.39
C ALA A 79 -13.18 13.89 -4.19
N VAL A 80 -14.01 13.31 -3.31
CA VAL A 80 -14.05 11.86 -3.08
C VAL A 80 -14.43 11.12 -4.36
N GLY A 81 -15.51 11.55 -5.02
CA GLY A 81 -15.96 10.94 -6.27
C GLY A 81 -14.92 11.05 -7.38
N GLY A 82 -14.27 12.22 -7.51
CA GLY A 82 -13.20 12.45 -8.48
C GLY A 82 -11.98 11.56 -8.23
N LEU A 83 -11.54 11.44 -6.97
CA LEU A 83 -10.42 10.57 -6.58
C LEU A 83 -10.75 9.08 -6.79
N ALA A 84 -11.96 8.65 -6.41
CA ALA A 84 -12.39 7.26 -6.59
C ALA A 84 -12.49 6.88 -8.08
N LEU A 85 -13.16 7.70 -8.88
CA LEU A 85 -13.29 7.47 -10.33
C LEU A 85 -11.93 7.53 -11.02
N GLY A 86 -11.13 8.55 -10.72
CA GLY A 86 -9.78 8.68 -11.26
C GLY A 86 -8.92 7.47 -10.93
N GLY A 87 -8.96 6.99 -9.68
CA GLY A 87 -8.24 5.80 -9.24
C GLY A 87 -8.67 4.52 -9.97
N VAL A 88 -9.98 4.27 -10.06
CA VAL A 88 -10.52 3.08 -10.74
C VAL A 88 -10.18 3.07 -12.23
N LEU A 89 -10.30 4.21 -12.89
CA LEU A 89 -9.98 4.33 -14.32
C LEU A 89 -8.47 4.22 -14.57
N MET A 90 -7.65 4.78 -13.68
CA MET A 90 -6.19 4.78 -13.85
C MET A 90 -5.53 3.45 -13.45
N ALA A 91 -6.13 2.66 -12.55
CA ALA A 91 -5.60 1.38 -12.10
C ALA A 91 -5.18 0.41 -13.23
N PRO A 92 -6.00 0.11 -14.26
CA PRO A 92 -5.59 -0.78 -15.36
C PRO A 92 -4.48 -0.18 -16.22
N VAL A 93 -4.50 1.14 -16.42
CA VAL A 93 -3.46 1.85 -17.18
C VAL A 93 -2.13 1.78 -16.44
N ALA A 94 -2.14 2.01 -15.12
CA ALA A 94 -0.97 1.89 -14.27
C ALA A 94 -0.42 0.45 -14.27
N ALA A 95 -1.28 -0.56 -14.15
CA ALA A 95 -0.87 -1.96 -14.20
C ALA A 95 -0.20 -2.32 -15.54
N LYS A 96 -0.74 -1.82 -16.66
CA LYS A 96 -0.15 -2.01 -18.00
C LYS A 96 1.16 -1.25 -18.17
N LEU A 97 1.28 -0.05 -17.59
CA LEU A 97 2.50 0.74 -17.67
C LEU A 97 3.63 0.09 -16.85
N VAL A 98 3.34 -0.33 -15.62
CA VAL A 98 4.32 -0.98 -14.74
C VAL A 98 4.78 -2.33 -15.31
N SER A 99 3.95 -3.01 -16.11
CA SER A 99 4.35 -4.27 -16.75
C SER A 99 5.34 -4.08 -17.91
N VAL A 100 5.41 -2.90 -18.53
CA VAL A 100 6.34 -2.62 -19.63
C VAL A 100 7.60 -1.87 -19.20
N VAL A 101 7.53 -1.06 -18.14
CA VAL A 101 8.66 -0.24 -17.70
C VAL A 101 9.66 -1.07 -16.87
N PRO A 102 10.98 -0.95 -17.10
CA PRO A 102 11.97 -1.64 -16.29
C PRO A 102 11.91 -1.21 -14.82
N ARG A 103 12.06 -2.17 -13.89
CA ARG A 103 11.86 -1.96 -12.45
C ARG A 103 12.78 -0.89 -11.84
N ARG A 104 14.05 -0.86 -12.23
CA ARG A 104 15.05 0.10 -11.72
C ARG A 104 14.71 1.57 -12.03
N PRO A 105 14.53 1.98 -13.30
CA PRO A 105 14.20 3.37 -13.60
C PRO A 105 12.84 3.79 -13.03
N LEU A 106 11.86 2.87 -12.96
CA LEU A 106 10.57 3.16 -12.30
C LEU A 106 10.77 3.52 -10.82
N GLY A 107 11.55 2.72 -10.09
CA GLY A 107 11.85 2.99 -8.67
C GLY A 107 12.58 4.31 -8.46
N ILE A 108 13.57 4.63 -9.31
CA ILE A 108 14.30 5.90 -9.25
C ILE A 108 13.35 7.07 -9.52
N ALA A 109 12.50 6.98 -10.55
CA ALA A 109 11.54 8.03 -10.88
C ALA A 109 10.57 8.32 -9.72
N VAL A 110 10.02 7.28 -9.11
CA VAL A 110 9.12 7.41 -7.94
C VAL A 110 9.87 8.03 -6.75
N ALA A 111 11.08 7.55 -6.43
CA ALA A 111 11.87 8.09 -5.33
C ALA A 111 12.21 9.58 -5.54
N THR A 112 12.67 9.95 -6.74
CA THR A 112 12.95 11.34 -7.09
C THR A 112 11.70 12.21 -6.99
N ALA A 113 10.56 11.75 -7.51
CA ALA A 113 9.30 12.48 -7.42
C ALA A 113 8.90 12.73 -5.96
N ILE A 114 8.97 11.72 -5.09
CA ILE A 114 8.67 11.85 -3.67
C ILE A 114 9.59 12.88 -3.01
N ILE A 115 10.90 12.79 -3.23
CA ILE A 115 11.87 13.72 -2.63
C ILE A 115 11.59 15.16 -3.08
N VAL A 116 11.36 15.38 -4.37
CA VAL A 116 11.12 16.72 -4.93
C VAL A 116 9.80 17.30 -4.42
N ILE A 117 8.71 16.54 -4.48
CA ILE A 117 7.38 17.02 -4.04
C ILE A 117 7.41 17.37 -2.55
N ASN A 118 7.96 16.50 -1.71
CA ASN A 118 8.05 16.77 -0.27
C ASN A 118 9.04 17.90 0.03
N GLY A 119 10.16 17.96 -0.68
CA GLY A 119 11.16 19.03 -0.53
C GLY A 119 10.57 20.40 -0.86
N ILE A 120 9.82 20.52 -1.96
CA ILE A 120 9.10 21.75 -2.30
C ILE A 120 8.10 22.08 -1.19
N ARG A 121 7.28 21.11 -0.78
CA ARG A 121 6.25 21.31 0.26
C ARG A 121 6.85 21.86 1.56
N LEU A 122 7.99 21.32 1.98
CA LEU A 122 8.72 21.75 3.18
C LEU A 122 9.31 23.16 3.07
N LEU A 123 9.71 23.60 1.88
CA LEU A 123 10.26 24.94 1.68
C LEU A 123 9.17 26.01 1.53
N THR A 124 7.97 25.60 1.11
CA THR A 124 6.82 26.50 0.89
C THR A 124 5.85 26.58 2.08
N THR A 125 5.97 25.69 3.07
CA THR A 125 5.17 25.68 4.30
C THR A 125 5.96 26.35 5.42
#